data_AF-A0A926AHZ3-F1
#
_entry.id   AF-A0A926AHZ3-F1
#
_cell.length_a   1.000
_cell.length_b   1.000
_cell.length_c   1.000
_cell.angle_alpha   90.00
_cell.angle_beta   90.00
_cell.angle_gamma   90.00
#
_symmetry.space_group_name_H-M   'P 1'
#
loop_
_entity.id
_entity.type
_entity.pdbx_description
1 polymer ?
#
loop_
_entity_poly.entity_id
_entity_poly.type
_entity_poly.pdbx_seq_one_letter_code
_entity_poly.pdbx_strand_id
1 'polypeptide(L)'
;MNRIFSPLAFFAATAGLIAIAAPAAHAGNLRWSGDVDDTATIAIRDNNVRTTSNAGGIRNERRDLDGRLPSRGGVTLRLRENDGRGRVQIIQQPSRSNNYTALVRIVDRDKGRDHYDFELRWDNRSNGNGRDRWDRRDNRDDRNYQNDWDRRR
;
A
#
# COMPACT_ATOMS: atom_id res chain seq x y z
N MET A 1 -34.81 -63.33 -15.53
CA MET A 1 -33.47 -62.75 -15.78
C MET A 1 -33.63 -61.29 -16.20
N ASN A 2 -32.80 -60.40 -15.61
CA ASN A 2 -32.32 -59.06 -16.01
C ASN A 2 -33.33 -57.97 -16.46
N ARG A 3 -33.61 -56.93 -15.65
CA ARG A 3 -32.93 -55.59 -15.51
C ARG A 3 -32.93 -54.78 -16.81
N ILE A 4 -33.35 -53.51 -16.85
CA ILE A 4 -32.52 -52.33 -16.52
C ILE A 4 -33.40 -51.04 -16.43
N PHE A 5 -33.12 -50.22 -15.41
CA PHE A 5 -33.62 -48.84 -15.22
C PHE A 5 -32.96 -47.86 -16.20
N SER A 6 -33.66 -46.81 -16.64
CA SER A 6 -33.05 -45.63 -17.27
C SER A 6 -33.58 -44.36 -16.60
N PRO A 7 -32.67 -43.52 -16.07
CA PRO A 7 -32.75 -42.12 -16.44
C PRO A 7 -31.35 -41.56 -16.72
N LEU A 8 -31.23 -40.76 -17.78
CA LEU A 8 -30.09 -39.86 -17.95
C LEU A 8 -30.65 -38.44 -18.10
N ALA A 9 -30.67 -37.72 -16.99
CA ALA A 9 -30.73 -36.27 -16.98
C ALA A 9 -29.32 -35.75 -16.72
N PHE A 10 -28.73 -35.05 -17.68
CA PHE A 10 -27.54 -34.24 -17.49
C PHE A 10 -27.76 -32.90 -18.16
N PHE A 11 -28.20 -31.90 -17.40
CA PHE A 11 -27.85 -30.50 -17.68
C PHE A 11 -26.86 -30.08 -16.59
N ALA A 12 -25.57 -30.24 -16.88
CA ALA A 12 -24.53 -29.60 -16.10
C ALA A 12 -24.56 -28.10 -16.42
N ALA A 13 -25.16 -27.30 -15.54
CA ALA A 13 -24.98 -25.86 -15.58
C ALA A 13 -23.53 -25.55 -15.14
N THR A 14 -22.66 -25.25 -16.10
CA THR A 14 -21.35 -24.66 -15.82
C THR A 14 -21.56 -23.24 -15.31
N ALA A 15 -21.54 -23.07 -13.99
CA ALA A 15 -21.38 -21.76 -13.38
C ALA A 15 -19.96 -21.26 -13.68
N GLY A 16 -19.81 -20.42 -14.71
CA GLY A 16 -18.58 -19.71 -14.98
C GLY A 16 -18.31 -18.71 -13.84
N LEU A 17 -17.39 -19.05 -12.95
CA LEU A 17 -16.84 -18.09 -12.00
C LEU A 17 -16.04 -17.04 -12.77
N ILE A 18 -16.60 -15.84 -12.94
CA ILE A 18 -15.76 -14.66 -13.22
C ILE A 18 -15.06 -14.34 -11.90
N ALA A 19 -13.87 -14.89 -11.70
CA ALA A 19 -12.97 -14.42 -10.66
C ALA A 19 -12.58 -12.98 -11.02
N ILE A 20 -13.22 -12.00 -10.40
CA ILE A 20 -12.71 -10.64 -10.37
C ILE A 20 -11.40 -10.71 -9.60
N ALA A 21 -10.27 -10.78 -10.30
CA ALA A 21 -8.96 -10.74 -9.67
C ALA A 21 -8.91 -9.48 -8.79
N ALA A 22 -8.88 -9.68 -7.47
CA ALA A 22 -8.67 -8.58 -6.55
C ALA A 22 -7.39 -7.84 -6.99
N PRO A 23 -7.38 -6.49 -7.00
CA PRO A 23 -6.17 -5.77 -7.34
C PRO A 23 -5.05 -6.28 -6.45
N ALA A 24 -3.98 -6.80 -7.06
CA ALA A 24 -2.84 -7.32 -6.33
C ALA A 24 -2.37 -6.25 -5.34
N ALA A 25 -2.33 -6.59 -4.05
CA ALA A 25 -1.81 -5.68 -3.05
C ALA A 25 -0.35 -5.37 -3.39
N HIS A 26 -0.06 -4.12 -3.76
CA HIS A 26 1.32 -3.71 -4.03
C HIS A 26 1.99 -3.38 -2.71
N ALA A 27 2.67 -4.35 -2.11
CA ALA A 27 3.52 -4.16 -0.95
C ALA A 27 5.01 -4.18 -1.36
N GLY A 28 5.85 -3.52 -0.59
CA GLY A 28 7.29 -3.56 -0.76
C GLY A 28 8.02 -2.97 0.43
N ASN A 29 9.33 -3.16 0.44
CA ASN A 29 10.22 -2.60 1.43
C ASN A 29 11.54 -2.17 0.80
N LEU A 30 12.22 -1.24 1.47
CA LEU A 30 13.61 -0.88 1.20
C LEU A 30 14.36 -0.91 2.52
N ARG A 31 15.40 -1.71 2.62
CA ARG A 31 16.44 -1.51 3.63
C ARG A 31 17.57 -0.70 3.03
N TRP A 32 17.94 0.37 3.71
CA TRP A 32 19.08 1.19 3.36
C TRP A 32 20.07 1.18 4.51
N SER A 33 21.35 1.02 4.20
CA SER A 33 22.41 1.23 5.18
C SER A 33 23.61 1.92 4.55
N GLY A 34 24.37 2.64 5.37
CA GLY A 34 25.59 3.30 4.92
C GLY A 34 26.13 4.26 5.95
N ASP A 35 27.36 4.68 5.73
CA ASP A 35 28.07 5.56 6.62
C ASP A 35 27.99 7.00 6.10
N VAL A 36 27.29 7.85 6.85
CA VAL A 36 26.96 9.24 6.48
C VAL A 36 27.80 10.19 7.30
N ASP A 37 28.31 11.21 6.63
CA ASP A 37 29.00 12.34 7.25
C ASP A 37 28.16 13.58 6.92
N ASP A 38 27.58 14.21 7.95
CA ASP A 38 26.64 15.34 7.87
C ASP A 38 25.23 15.00 7.34
N THR A 39 24.98 15.07 6.04
CA THR A 39 23.61 14.99 5.50
C THR A 39 23.53 14.16 4.23
N ALA A 40 22.57 13.23 4.20
CA ALA A 40 22.22 12.44 3.03
C ALA A 40 20.72 12.50 2.72
N THR A 41 20.39 12.51 1.43
CA THR A 41 19.01 12.42 0.93
C THR A 41 18.89 11.18 0.04
N ILE A 42 17.94 10.32 0.39
CA ILE A 42 17.61 9.10 -0.34
C ILE A 42 16.29 9.36 -1.08
N ALA A 43 16.33 9.32 -2.41
CA ALA A 43 15.17 9.42 -3.28
C ALA A 43 14.78 8.04 -3.80
N ILE A 44 13.52 7.66 -3.61
CA ILE A 44 12.96 6.39 -4.06
C ILE A 44 11.86 6.65 -5.08
N ARG A 45 11.97 6.03 -6.25
CA ARG A 45 10.92 6.03 -7.27
C ARG A 45 10.97 4.70 -8.02
N ASP A 46 9.82 4.04 -8.14
CA ASP A 46 9.75 2.74 -8.82
C ASP A 46 10.69 1.71 -8.18
N ASN A 47 11.64 1.20 -8.97
CA ASN A 47 12.72 0.31 -8.54
C ASN A 47 14.06 1.04 -8.43
N ASN A 48 14.03 2.36 -8.44
CA ASN A 48 15.21 3.19 -8.42
C ASN A 48 15.36 3.88 -7.06
N VAL A 49 16.52 3.66 -6.45
CA VAL A 49 16.96 4.35 -5.25
C VAL A 49 18.18 5.17 -5.65
N ARG A 50 18.13 6.48 -5.38
CA ARG A 50 19.25 7.40 -5.58
C ARG A 50 19.59 8.06 -4.27
N THR A 51 20.88 8.16 -3.98
CA THR A 51 21.35 8.81 -2.78
C THR A 51 22.25 9.97 -3.15
N THR A 52 22.08 11.08 -2.46
CA THR A 52 22.91 12.28 -2.62
C THR A 52 23.34 12.75 -1.24
N SER A 53 24.62 13.07 -1.09
CA SER A 53 25.19 13.68 0.12
C SER A 53 25.43 15.17 -0.11
N ASN A 54 25.12 15.99 0.90
CA ASN A 54 25.39 17.43 0.82
C ASN A 54 26.80 17.80 1.29
N ALA A 55 27.41 16.99 2.16
CA ALA A 55 28.77 17.15 2.66
C ALA A 55 29.34 15.77 3.07
N GLY A 56 30.66 15.64 3.23
CA GLY A 56 31.35 14.47 3.78
C GLY A 56 31.29 13.14 2.98
N GLY A 57 30.29 12.96 2.13
CA GLY A 57 30.08 11.81 1.27
C GLY A 57 29.50 10.59 2.00
N ILE A 58 29.00 9.62 1.22
CA ILE A 58 28.47 8.35 1.72
C ILE A 58 29.48 7.23 1.47
N ARG A 59 29.64 6.30 2.42
CA ARG A 59 30.47 5.10 2.29
C ARG A 59 29.69 3.84 2.65
N ASN A 60 30.17 2.70 2.18
CA ASN A 60 29.62 1.37 2.51
C ASN A 60 28.11 1.26 2.29
N GLU A 61 27.62 1.95 1.26
CA GLU A 61 26.20 2.01 0.97
C GLU A 61 25.67 0.66 0.52
N ARG A 62 24.56 0.22 1.11
CA ARG A 62 23.77 -0.93 0.67
C ARG A 62 22.31 -0.54 0.54
N ARG A 63 21.66 -1.10 -0.47
CA ARG A 63 20.26 -0.84 -0.83
C ARG A 63 19.62 -2.16 -1.19
N ASP A 64 18.76 -2.66 -0.31
CA ASP A 64 18.03 -3.89 -0.52
C ASP A 64 16.56 -3.53 -0.75
N LEU A 65 16.17 -3.49 -2.02
CA LEU A 65 14.82 -3.14 -2.44
C LEU A 65 14.02 -4.40 -2.76
N ASP A 66 12.93 -4.62 -2.06
CA ASP A 66 11.97 -5.66 -2.34
C ASP A 66 10.63 -5.06 -2.79
N GLY A 67 10.19 -5.48 -3.98
CA GLY A 67 9.04 -4.90 -4.65
C GLY A 67 9.33 -3.55 -5.32
N ARG A 68 8.26 -2.93 -5.83
CA ARG A 68 8.31 -1.66 -6.56
C ARG A 68 7.51 -0.61 -5.80
N LEU A 69 8.06 0.59 -5.65
CA LEU A 69 7.28 1.73 -5.19
C LEU A 69 6.27 2.11 -6.30
N PRO A 70 4.95 2.11 -6.04
CA PRO A 70 3.99 2.36 -7.09
C PRO A 70 4.13 3.77 -7.70
N SER A 71 4.21 3.84 -9.03
CA SER A 71 4.17 5.10 -9.81
C SER A 71 2.76 5.68 -9.93
N ARG A 72 1.91 5.42 -8.94
CA ARG A 72 0.51 5.84 -8.87
C ARG A 72 0.11 6.03 -7.41
N GLY A 73 -0.93 6.82 -7.18
CA GLY A 73 -1.36 7.19 -5.83
C GLY A 73 -1.82 6.00 -4.97
N GLY A 74 -2.07 6.30 -3.69
CA GLY A 74 -2.62 5.34 -2.73
C GLY A 74 -1.60 4.55 -1.93
N VAL A 75 -0.36 5.04 -1.84
CA VAL A 75 0.68 4.47 -0.95
C VAL A 75 1.17 5.51 0.05
N THR A 76 1.54 5.03 1.24
CA THR A 76 2.20 5.83 2.27
C THR A 76 3.40 5.04 2.75
N LEU A 77 4.55 5.70 2.77
CA LEU A 77 5.76 5.10 3.33
C LEU A 77 5.74 5.25 4.85
N ARG A 78 6.17 4.17 5.49
CA ARG A 78 6.46 4.11 6.92
C ARG A 78 7.95 3.90 7.08
N LEU A 79 8.56 4.69 7.95
CA LEU A 79 9.99 4.59 8.29
C LEU A 79 10.12 3.88 9.63
N ARG A 80 11.07 2.96 9.69
CA ARG A 80 11.59 2.37 10.92
C ARG A 80 13.10 2.58 10.93
N GLU A 81 13.57 3.27 11.96
CA GLU A 81 15.00 3.45 12.21
C GLU A 81 15.51 2.23 12.97
N ASN A 82 16.64 1.69 12.53
CA ASN A 82 17.28 0.52 13.13
C ASN A 82 18.58 0.91 13.83
N ASP A 83 19.38 1.79 13.21
CA ASP A 83 20.63 2.32 13.76
C ASP A 83 20.93 3.73 13.24
N GLY A 84 21.71 4.48 14.01
CA GLY A 84 22.18 5.82 13.68
C GLY A 84 22.06 6.81 14.83
N ARG A 85 23.11 7.60 15.04
CA ARG A 85 23.18 8.66 16.05
C ARG A 85 22.27 9.85 15.73
N GLY A 86 22.16 10.19 14.45
CA GLY A 86 21.42 11.33 13.95
C GLY A 86 19.92 11.08 13.83
N ARG A 87 19.30 11.78 12.88
CA ARG A 87 17.85 11.71 12.66
C ARG A 87 17.55 11.30 11.23
N VAL A 88 16.74 10.24 11.05
CA VAL A 88 16.22 9.82 9.75
C VAL A 88 14.75 10.21 9.62
N GLN A 89 14.35 10.83 8.51
CA GLN A 89 12.96 11.27 8.35
C GLN A 89 12.49 11.18 6.92
N ILE A 90 11.23 10.77 6.74
CA ILE A 90 10.53 10.98 5.46
C ILE A 90 10.18 12.46 5.37
N ILE A 91 10.87 13.18 4.50
CA ILE A 91 10.60 14.60 4.23
C ILE A 91 9.60 14.77 3.09
N GLN A 92 9.40 13.74 2.27
CA GLN A 92 8.40 13.77 1.21
C GLN A 92 7.81 12.38 0.93
N GLN A 93 6.47 12.30 0.97
CA GLN A 93 5.71 11.12 0.55
C GLN A 93 5.57 11.10 -0.98
N PRO A 94 5.50 9.92 -1.62
CA PRO A 94 5.27 9.80 -3.05
C PRO A 94 3.87 10.32 -3.39
N SER A 95 3.80 11.23 -4.35
CA SER A 95 2.57 11.90 -4.72
C SER A 95 2.60 12.31 -6.19
N ARG A 96 1.44 12.68 -6.74
CA ARG A 96 1.39 13.14 -8.13
C ARG A 96 2.23 14.41 -8.37
N SER A 97 2.34 15.29 -7.38
CA SER A 97 3.09 16.55 -7.49
C SER A 97 4.61 16.36 -7.55
N ASN A 98 5.13 15.20 -7.14
CA ASN A 98 6.56 14.88 -7.16
C ASN A 98 6.89 13.65 -8.01
N ASN A 99 6.04 13.35 -8.99
CA ASN A 99 6.22 12.22 -9.90
C ASN A 99 6.36 10.87 -9.17
N TYR A 100 5.63 10.72 -8.05
CA TYR A 100 5.61 9.56 -7.17
C TYR A 100 6.98 9.21 -6.56
N THR A 101 7.76 10.24 -6.23
CA THR A 101 9.08 10.11 -5.61
C THR A 101 8.97 10.28 -4.10
N ALA A 102 9.46 9.33 -3.32
CA ALA A 102 9.64 9.51 -1.88
C ALA A 102 11.03 10.08 -1.59
N LEU A 103 11.13 10.96 -0.59
CA LEU A 103 12.41 11.49 -0.12
C LEU A 103 12.56 11.20 1.38
N VAL A 104 13.68 10.58 1.72
CA VAL A 104 14.14 10.37 3.10
C VAL A 104 15.42 11.17 3.31
N ARG A 105 15.52 11.84 4.45
CA ARG A 105 16.71 12.61 4.82
C ARG A 105 17.31 12.07 6.11
N ILE A 106 18.62 11.89 6.08
CA ILE A 106 19.47 11.64 7.25
C ILE A 106 20.15 12.96 7.59
N VAL A 107 20.12 13.34 8.87
CA VAL A 107 20.85 14.49 9.40
C VAL A 107 21.67 14.04 10.60
N ASP A 108 22.99 14.09 10.45
CA ASP A 108 24.00 13.93 11.48
C ASP A 108 24.57 15.31 11.83
N ARG A 109 24.35 15.78 13.05
CA ARG A 109 24.80 17.13 13.46
C ARG A 109 26.18 17.11 14.09
N ASP A 110 26.69 15.92 14.40
CA ASP A 110 27.97 15.78 15.07
C ASP A 110 29.09 15.61 14.06
N LYS A 111 30.31 15.96 14.46
CA LYS A 111 31.47 15.83 13.58
C LYS A 111 31.82 14.36 13.37
N GLY A 112 32.09 14.03 12.12
CA GLY A 112 32.56 12.71 11.72
C GLY A 112 31.41 11.79 11.32
N ARG A 113 31.81 10.66 10.73
CA ARG A 113 30.90 9.74 10.08
C ARG A 113 30.28 8.78 11.10
N ASP A 114 29.00 8.46 10.89
CA ASP A 114 28.28 7.45 11.66
C ASP A 114 27.58 6.45 10.73
N HIS A 115 27.30 5.26 11.25
CA HIS A 115 26.55 4.24 10.52
C HIS A 115 25.06 4.47 10.68
N TYR A 116 24.31 4.37 9.59
CA TYR A 116 22.86 4.48 9.60
C TYR A 116 22.25 3.24 8.95
N ASP A 117 21.20 2.70 9.57
CA ASP A 117 20.38 1.61 9.05
C ASP A 117 18.91 1.95 9.27
N PHE A 118 18.10 1.87 8.22
CA PHE A 118 16.66 2.02 8.34
C PHE A 118 15.91 1.18 7.31
N GLU A 119 14.64 0.94 7.61
CA GLU A 119 13.69 0.26 6.74
C GLU A 119 12.54 1.20 6.36
N LEU A 120 12.23 1.24 5.07
CA LEU A 120 11.00 1.82 4.54
C LEU A 120 10.04 0.70 4.14
N ARG A 121 8.76 0.87 4.47
CA ARG A 121 7.70 -0.06 4.07
C ARG A 121 6.54 0.69 3.43
N TRP A 122 5.94 0.09 2.42
CA TRP A 122 4.70 0.57 1.80
C TRP A 122 3.80 -0.60 1.44
N ASP A 123 2.49 -0.33 1.46
CA ASP A 123 1.49 -1.24 0.92
C ASP A 123 0.30 -0.46 0.33
N ASN A 124 -0.19 -0.91 -0.82
CA ASN A 124 -1.44 -0.49 -1.43
C ASN A 124 -2.46 -1.62 -1.32
N ARG A 125 -2.72 -2.06 -0.08
CA ARG A 125 -3.91 -2.87 0.20
C ARG A 125 -5.09 -1.92 0.16
N SER A 126 -5.55 -1.58 -1.05
CA SER A 126 -6.80 -0.89 -1.33
C SER A 126 -7.29 -0.03 -0.17
N ASN A 127 -6.79 1.20 -0.06
CA ASN A 127 -7.40 2.24 0.78
C ASN A 127 -8.76 2.65 0.15
N GLY A 128 -9.66 1.68 0.04
CA GLY A 128 -11.00 1.72 -0.50
C GLY A 128 -11.97 1.27 0.58
N ASN A 129 -11.79 1.78 1.80
CA ASN A 129 -12.79 1.69 2.84
C ASN A 129 -13.90 2.68 2.46
N GLY A 130 -14.91 2.21 1.73
CA GLY A 130 -15.99 3.08 1.26
C GLY A 130 -16.99 2.48 0.28
N ARG A 131 -17.00 1.15 0.07
CA ARG A 131 -18.04 0.50 -0.73
C ARG A 131 -19.25 0.01 0.07
N ASP A 132 -19.29 0.25 1.38
CA ASP A 132 -20.44 -0.11 2.24
C ASP A 132 -21.50 1.01 2.31
N ARG A 133 -21.51 1.95 1.35
CA ARG A 133 -22.49 3.05 1.31
C ARG A 133 -23.77 2.69 0.53
N TRP A 134 -23.96 1.42 0.19
CA TRP A 134 -25.21 0.94 -0.42
C TRP A 134 -26.18 0.36 0.63
N ASP A 135 -25.71 0.04 1.85
CA ASP A 135 -26.55 -0.62 2.86
C ASP A 135 -27.38 0.35 3.72
N ARG A 136 -27.32 1.66 3.46
CA ARG A 136 -28.06 2.69 4.24
C ARG A 136 -29.20 3.36 3.50
N ARG A 137 -29.45 3.05 2.23
CA ARG A 137 -30.57 3.66 1.49
C ARG A 137 -31.86 2.84 1.52
N ASP A 138 -31.78 1.55 1.80
CA ASP A 138 -32.96 0.68 1.73
C ASP A 138 -33.75 0.61 3.06
N ASN A 139 -33.38 1.41 4.06
CA ASN A 139 -34.08 1.47 5.36
C ASN A 139 -34.67 2.85 5.65
N ARG A 140 -35.28 3.47 4.63
CA ARG A 140 -36.12 4.67 4.80
C ARG A 140 -37.54 4.55 4.24
N ASP A 141 -37.87 3.46 3.54
CA ASP A 141 -39.18 3.34 2.89
C ASP A 141 -40.21 2.51 3.69
N ASP A 142 -39.80 1.82 4.76
CA ASP A 142 -40.72 0.97 5.54
C ASP A 142 -41.59 1.72 6.55
N ARG A 143 -41.34 3.01 6.80
CA ARG A 143 -42.03 3.74 7.89
C ARG A 143 -43.33 4.45 7.50
N ASN A 144 -43.73 4.42 6.23
CA ASN A 144 -44.88 5.21 5.76
C ASN A 144 -46.08 4.41 5.24
N TYR A 145 -46.04 3.06 5.25
CA TYR A 145 -47.19 2.24 4.85
C TYR A 145 -48.14 1.87 5.99
N GLN A 146 -47.75 2.06 7.26
CA GLN A 146 -48.57 1.65 8.40
C GLN A 146 -49.66 2.65 8.82
N ASN A 147 -49.70 3.86 8.24
CA ASN A 147 -50.63 4.92 8.69
C ASN A 147 -51.88 5.11 7.81
N ASP A 148 -52.07 4.31 6.75
CA ASP A 148 -53.18 4.48 5.79
C ASP A 148 -54.38 3.55 6.03
N TRP A 149 -54.23 2.52 6.87
CA TRP A 149 -55.32 1.57 7.17
C TRP A 149 -56.33 2.08 8.22
N ASP A 150 -55.98 3.09 9.02
CA ASP A 150 -56.84 3.61 10.10
C ASP A 150 -57.70 4.83 9.72
N ARG A 151 -57.60 5.34 8.49
CA ARG A 151 -58.33 6.55 8.05
C ARG A 151 -59.60 6.28 7.23
N ARG A 152 -60.04 5.02 7.17
CA ARG A 152 -61.24 4.59 6.41
C ARG A 152 -62.36 4.03 7.30
N ARG A 153 -62.58 4.62 8.48
CA ARG A 153 -63.83 4.45 9.24
C ARG A 153 -64.67 5.71 9.16
#